data_AF-A0A2D5BPU9-F1
#
_entry.id   AF-A0A2D5BPU9-F1
#
_cell.length_a   1.000
_cell.length_b   1.000
_cell.length_c   1.000
_cell.angle_alpha   90.00
_cell.angle_beta   90.00
_cell.angle_gamma   90.00
#
_symmetry.space_group_name_H-M   'P 1'
#
loop_
_entity.id
_entity.type
_entity.pdbx_description
1 polymer ?
#
loop_
_entity_poly.entity_id
_entity_poly.type
_entity_poly.pdbx_seq_one_letter_code
_entity_poly.pdbx_strand_id
1 'polypeptide(L)'
;MWKRVLLAIGATLTIAALFEGTYTLVSGEPSVLTRRWIHPRLDAGFVRMGMLDEERMAAAALTEGPFDEDVDPLVGGRLKAGLDRLLLQAATRTDRWGQRVRAGGRPEPGAQRIVVLGDSVAFGMGVSDGQALGHRLETWLAGAIEQGDPPPAVWTVASPGWNTASQTRFLLNHLERLDPDLVVLMPVENDLDDRYFVNGFGHREGFVAEPGLPGMGVRDHVKLFMESYDRRAPLSIKKAHLAAGGRDVIAPALLAGHGPESRRRWGAMFGNLSELRERLTARGARLCIAHVSKDTFAKAYGVRLREAGLDIKRTILVEEQDADDTLGYDVHGNPRFVDLCARIMAGWLIQERWIENATRPLPPHEEAERRRGTALSAAAASAWLDELLALQLRFAGPTVNLRDATGFHQIYSGIASDGGLGRYALAALRQRDPAKTLRVHVLRLPATDGVYPLSIALHANRTPIGVIEVPAPKAGEELLTFQDVPLPEAFRDQAWIDVGLEASNWIVLEEDGVSRTIACRVALELR
;
A
#
# COMPACT_ATOMS: atom_id res chain seq x y z
N MET A 1 -52.77 42.35 -7.00
CA MET A 1 -51.95 41.73 -5.93
C MET A 1 -50.92 40.76 -6.50
N TRP A 2 -51.34 39.72 -7.24
CA TRP A 2 -50.46 38.71 -7.84
C TRP A 2 -49.31 39.23 -8.71
N LYS A 3 -49.53 40.25 -9.55
CA LYS A 3 -48.44 40.85 -10.36
C LYS A 3 -47.30 41.44 -9.51
N ARG A 4 -47.62 42.03 -8.35
CA ARG A 4 -46.60 42.60 -7.44
C ARG A 4 -45.84 41.51 -6.68
N VAL A 5 -46.53 40.42 -6.33
CA VAL A 5 -45.90 39.24 -5.71
C VAL A 5 -44.94 38.56 -6.69
N LEU A 6 -45.34 38.36 -7.94
CA LEU A 6 -44.47 37.79 -8.98
C LEU A 6 -43.26 38.67 -9.28
N LEU A 7 -43.44 40.01 -9.30
CA LEU A 7 -42.32 40.94 -9.48
C LEU A 7 -41.34 40.89 -8.31
N ALA A 8 -41.84 40.80 -7.07
CA ALA A 8 -40.99 40.69 -5.88
C ALA A 8 -40.20 39.37 -5.87
N ILE A 9 -40.84 38.24 -6.20
CA ILE A 9 -40.16 36.94 -6.31
C ILE A 9 -39.08 37.00 -7.40
N GLY A 10 -39.37 37.58 -8.57
CA GLY A 10 -38.39 37.74 -9.65
C GLY A 10 -37.19 38.61 -9.27
N ALA A 11 -37.42 39.70 -8.54
CA ALA A 11 -36.36 40.57 -8.04
C ALA A 11 -35.48 39.84 -7.01
N THR A 12 -36.08 39.11 -6.07
CA THR A 12 -35.34 38.34 -5.06
C THR A 12 -34.48 37.23 -5.70
N LEU A 13 -35.01 36.50 -6.69
CA LEU A 13 -34.26 35.47 -7.41
C LEU A 13 -33.09 36.06 -8.21
N THR A 14 -33.29 37.21 -8.84
CA THR A 14 -32.22 37.92 -9.58
C THR A 14 -31.09 38.37 -8.64
N ILE A 15 -31.44 38.93 -7.48
CA ILE A 15 -30.44 39.36 -6.47
C ILE A 15 -29.65 38.15 -5.94
N ALA A 16 -30.33 37.04 -5.65
CA ALA A 16 -29.67 35.81 -5.20
C ALA A 16 -28.69 35.26 -6.26
N ALA A 17 -29.07 35.28 -7.54
CA ALA A 17 -28.21 34.85 -8.64
C ALA A 17 -26.98 35.75 -8.82
N LEU A 18 -27.15 37.07 -8.71
CA LEU A 18 -26.04 38.03 -8.80
C LEU A 18 -25.07 37.90 -7.62
N PHE A 19 -25.61 37.68 -6.41
CA PHE A 19 -24.78 37.42 -5.23
C PHE A 19 -23.97 36.14 -5.38
N GLU A 20 -24.57 35.07 -5.92
CA GLU A 20 -23.89 33.80 -6.18
C GLU A 20 -22.75 33.95 -7.19
N GLY A 21 -23.03 34.62 -8.31
CA GLY A 21 -22.02 34.87 -9.34
C GLY A 21 -20.84 35.68 -8.80
N THR A 22 -21.13 36.71 -7.99
CA THR A 22 -20.08 37.56 -7.40
C THR A 22 -19.27 36.81 -6.35
N TYR A 23 -19.92 36.03 -5.48
CA TYR A 23 -19.25 35.23 -4.45
C TYR A 23 -18.33 34.17 -5.06
N THR A 24 -18.82 33.44 -6.08
CA THR A 24 -18.03 32.40 -6.77
C THR A 24 -16.82 33.01 -7.48
N LEU A 25 -17.00 34.16 -8.13
CA LEU A 25 -15.92 34.86 -8.83
C LEU A 25 -14.80 35.33 -7.88
N VAL A 26 -15.14 35.71 -6.65
CA VAL A 26 -14.19 36.24 -5.66
C VAL A 26 -13.54 35.15 -4.82
N SER A 27 -14.28 34.12 -4.44
CA SER A 27 -13.79 33.07 -3.52
C SER A 27 -13.21 31.84 -4.22
N GLY A 28 -13.55 31.62 -5.50
CA GLY A 28 -13.24 30.37 -6.19
C GLY A 28 -14.08 29.17 -5.71
N GLU A 29 -15.00 29.36 -4.77
CA GLU A 29 -15.89 28.32 -4.24
C GLU A 29 -17.38 28.67 -4.46
N PRO A 30 -18.25 27.69 -4.76
CA PRO A 30 -19.69 27.91 -4.77
C PRO A 30 -20.24 28.14 -3.36
N SER A 31 -21.28 28.97 -3.22
CA SER A 31 -21.81 29.32 -1.89
C SER A 31 -22.57 28.16 -1.23
N VAL A 32 -22.89 28.32 0.07
CA VAL A 32 -23.68 27.36 0.86
C VAL A 32 -25.08 27.12 0.26
N LEU A 33 -25.67 28.10 -0.42
CA LEU A 33 -26.96 27.93 -1.11
C LEU A 33 -26.84 26.95 -2.29
N THR A 34 -25.76 27.05 -3.05
CA THR A 34 -25.43 26.15 -4.16
C THR A 34 -25.05 24.75 -3.67
N ARG A 35 -24.30 24.64 -2.57
CA ARG A 35 -24.03 23.34 -1.91
C ARG A 35 -25.29 22.63 -1.44
N ARG A 36 -26.35 23.36 -1.05
CA ARG A 36 -27.60 22.75 -0.58
C ARG A 36 -28.60 22.42 -1.69
N TRP A 37 -28.68 23.26 -2.74
CA TRP A 37 -29.73 23.13 -3.76
C TRP A 37 -29.26 22.46 -5.05
N ILE A 38 -27.98 22.58 -5.38
CA ILE A 38 -27.45 22.15 -6.67
C ILE A 38 -26.56 20.91 -6.52
N HIS A 39 -25.90 20.75 -5.36
CA HIS A 39 -24.95 19.64 -5.15
C HIS A 39 -25.55 18.22 -5.14
N PRO A 40 -26.82 17.96 -4.76
CA PRO A 40 -27.38 16.62 -4.94
C PRO A 40 -27.58 16.22 -6.41
N ARG A 41 -27.50 17.17 -7.36
CA ARG A 41 -27.81 16.93 -8.78
C ARG A 41 -26.69 17.26 -9.76
N LEU A 42 -25.62 17.96 -9.37
CA LEU A 42 -24.47 18.24 -10.25
C LEU A 42 -23.27 17.29 -10.13
N ASP A 43 -23.32 16.28 -9.26
CA ASP A 43 -22.47 15.08 -9.41
C ASP A 43 -22.85 14.24 -10.66
N ALA A 44 -23.94 14.62 -11.36
CA ALA A 44 -24.39 13.99 -12.61
C ALA A 44 -23.65 14.48 -13.87
N GLY A 45 -22.51 15.16 -13.73
CA GLY A 45 -21.70 15.69 -14.85
C GLY A 45 -20.72 14.70 -15.48
N PHE A 46 -20.41 13.60 -14.81
CA PHE A 46 -20.06 12.36 -15.50
C PHE A 46 -21.35 11.56 -15.57
N VAL A 47 -21.89 11.39 -16.78
CA VAL A 47 -22.76 10.25 -17.06
C VAL A 47 -21.87 9.01 -16.96
N ARG A 48 -21.54 8.62 -15.72
CA ARG A 48 -21.33 7.22 -15.38
C ARG A 48 -22.63 6.58 -15.85
N MET A 49 -22.58 5.84 -16.97
CA MET A 49 -23.69 4.97 -17.35
C MET A 49 -24.17 4.30 -16.06
N GLY A 50 -25.48 4.40 -15.81
CA GLY A 50 -26.15 3.87 -14.63
C GLY A 50 -26.15 2.35 -14.62
N MET A 51 -25.02 1.72 -14.96
CA MET A 51 -24.74 0.38 -14.53
C MET A 51 -24.74 0.39 -13.02
N LEU A 52 -25.63 -0.40 -12.44
CA LEU A 52 -25.59 -0.75 -11.03
C LEU A 52 -24.20 -1.32 -10.73
N ASP A 53 -23.69 -1.17 -9.51
CA ASP A 53 -22.36 -1.70 -9.17
C ASP A 53 -22.28 -3.22 -9.41
N GLU A 54 -23.40 -3.93 -9.28
CA GLU A 54 -23.57 -5.34 -9.68
C GLU A 54 -23.29 -5.58 -11.18
N GLU A 55 -23.80 -4.74 -12.07
CA GLU A 55 -23.57 -4.86 -13.53
C GLU A 55 -22.12 -4.52 -13.89
N ARG A 56 -21.50 -3.58 -13.17
CA ARG A 56 -20.07 -3.26 -13.32
C ARG A 56 -19.20 -4.41 -12.86
N MET A 57 -19.58 -5.07 -11.77
CA MET A 57 -18.86 -6.23 -11.26
C MET A 57 -19.05 -7.46 -12.14
N ALA A 58 -20.26 -7.71 -12.63
CA ALA A 58 -20.51 -8.76 -13.61
C ALA A 58 -19.70 -8.50 -14.89
N ALA A 59 -19.68 -7.25 -15.38
CA ALA A 59 -18.83 -6.88 -16.51
C ALA A 59 -17.34 -7.04 -16.18
N ALA A 60 -16.89 -6.64 -14.99
CA ALA A 60 -15.50 -6.76 -14.56
C ALA A 60 -15.06 -8.23 -14.44
N ALA A 61 -15.89 -9.09 -13.84
CA ALA A 61 -15.65 -10.53 -13.72
C ALA A 61 -15.61 -11.24 -15.09
N LEU A 62 -16.25 -10.65 -16.11
CA LEU A 62 -16.20 -11.11 -17.49
C LEU A 62 -15.02 -10.49 -18.28
N THR A 63 -14.36 -9.46 -17.75
CA THR A 63 -13.17 -8.89 -18.37
C THR A 63 -11.93 -9.60 -17.87
N GLU A 64 -11.18 -10.19 -18.78
CA GLU A 64 -9.87 -10.72 -18.47
C GLU A 64 -8.96 -9.62 -17.85
N GLY A 65 -8.56 -9.80 -16.59
CA GLY A 65 -7.66 -8.92 -15.87
C GLY A 65 -6.22 -8.95 -16.42
N PRO A 66 -5.41 -7.92 -16.13
CA PRO A 66 -4.09 -7.74 -16.75
C PRO A 66 -2.98 -8.55 -16.09
N PHE A 67 -3.27 -9.30 -15.02
CA PHE A 67 -2.28 -10.05 -14.25
C PHE A 67 -2.29 -11.53 -14.61
N ASP A 68 -1.17 -12.19 -14.34
CA ASP A 68 -0.92 -13.62 -14.49
C ASP A 68 -0.14 -14.11 -13.27
N GLU A 69 -0.24 -15.40 -12.96
CA GLU A 69 0.65 -15.99 -11.96
C GLU A 69 2.05 -16.19 -12.56
N ASP A 70 3.07 -15.93 -11.76
CA ASP A 70 4.41 -16.38 -12.11
C ASP A 70 4.54 -17.88 -11.91
N VAL A 71 5.41 -18.52 -12.71
CA VAL A 71 5.71 -19.95 -12.57
C VAL A 71 6.40 -20.25 -11.24
N ASP A 72 7.08 -19.27 -10.66
CA ASP A 72 7.60 -19.34 -9.30
C ASP A 72 6.59 -18.74 -8.31
N PRO A 73 5.97 -19.54 -7.41
CA PRO A 73 4.99 -19.06 -6.46
C PRO A 73 5.56 -18.05 -5.45
N LEU A 74 6.90 -17.97 -5.30
CA LEU A 74 7.56 -16.98 -4.45
C LEU A 74 7.66 -15.61 -5.13
N VAL A 75 7.40 -15.50 -6.44
CA VAL A 75 7.19 -14.22 -7.13
C VAL A 75 5.74 -13.76 -6.95
N GLY A 76 4.77 -14.67 -7.10
CA GLY A 76 3.34 -14.35 -7.02
C GLY A 76 2.81 -13.74 -8.33
N GLY A 77 1.86 -12.80 -8.23
CA GLY A 77 1.26 -12.18 -9.41
C GLY A 77 2.18 -11.24 -10.18
N ARG A 78 2.24 -11.37 -11.51
CA ARG A 78 2.90 -10.43 -12.45
C ARG A 78 1.91 -9.92 -13.48
N LEU A 79 2.28 -8.97 -14.32
CA LEU A 79 1.45 -8.62 -15.49
C LEU A 79 1.56 -9.71 -16.57
N LYS A 80 0.51 -9.83 -17.38
CA LYS A 80 0.47 -10.74 -18.53
C LYS A 80 1.56 -10.39 -19.54
N ALA A 81 2.17 -11.40 -20.12
CA ALA A 81 3.15 -11.23 -21.19
C ALA A 81 2.51 -10.59 -22.43
N GLY A 82 3.21 -9.63 -23.04
CA GLY A 82 2.71 -8.95 -24.25
C GLY A 82 1.42 -8.14 -24.03
N LEU A 83 1.11 -7.77 -22.79
CA LEU A 83 0.01 -6.86 -22.49
C LEU A 83 0.18 -5.56 -23.29
N ASP A 84 -0.88 -5.08 -23.93
CA ASP A 84 -0.96 -3.76 -24.57
C ASP A 84 -2.36 -3.17 -24.26
N ARG A 85 -2.46 -2.43 -23.16
CA ARG A 85 -3.73 -1.89 -22.63
C ARG A 85 -3.51 -0.56 -21.91
N LEU A 86 -4.60 0.13 -21.60
CA LEU A 86 -4.59 1.28 -20.68
C LEU A 86 -4.59 0.78 -19.24
N LEU A 87 -3.55 1.09 -18.47
CA LEU A 87 -3.52 0.91 -17.02
C LEU A 87 -3.52 2.30 -16.37
N LEU A 88 -4.54 2.58 -15.53
CA LEU A 88 -4.80 3.92 -14.99
C LEU A 88 -4.71 5.00 -16.08
N GLN A 89 -5.50 4.84 -17.14
CA GLN A 89 -5.59 5.77 -18.27
C GLN A 89 -4.30 5.96 -19.10
N ALA A 90 -3.22 5.22 -18.83
CA ALA A 90 -1.98 5.31 -19.58
C ALA A 90 -1.68 4.05 -20.40
N ALA A 91 -1.30 4.26 -21.66
CA ALA A 91 -0.87 3.19 -22.56
C ALA A 91 0.35 2.47 -21.98
N THR A 92 0.18 1.18 -21.74
CA THR A 92 1.19 0.35 -21.07
C THR A 92 1.40 -0.91 -21.87
N ARG A 93 2.68 -1.18 -22.18
CA ARG A 93 3.08 -2.43 -22.81
C ARG A 93 4.04 -3.23 -21.94
N THR A 94 3.89 -4.54 -21.99
CA THR A 94 4.84 -5.46 -21.34
C THR A 94 5.54 -6.37 -22.34
N ASP A 95 6.74 -6.80 -21.98
CA ASP A 95 7.50 -7.79 -22.71
C ASP A 95 6.95 -9.22 -22.46
N ARG A 96 7.66 -10.22 -22.98
CA ARG A 96 7.27 -11.63 -22.80
C ARG A 96 7.30 -12.14 -21.35
N TRP A 97 7.78 -11.34 -20.40
CA TRP A 97 7.90 -11.66 -18.98
C TRP A 97 6.98 -10.80 -18.11
N GLY A 98 6.08 -10.03 -18.72
CA GLY A 98 5.19 -9.13 -17.98
C GLY A 98 5.90 -7.89 -17.43
N GLN A 99 7.12 -7.58 -17.87
CA GLN A 99 7.87 -6.39 -17.46
C GLN A 99 7.67 -5.27 -18.48
N ARG A 100 7.79 -3.99 -18.11
CA ARG A 100 7.63 -2.89 -19.07
C ARG A 100 8.56 -3.03 -20.27
N VAL A 101 8.02 -2.76 -21.47
CA VAL A 101 8.83 -2.73 -22.69
C VAL A 101 9.82 -1.57 -22.60
N ARG A 102 11.11 -1.89 -22.69
CA ARG A 102 12.16 -0.88 -22.87
C ARG A 102 12.04 -0.29 -24.27
N ALA A 103 11.96 1.04 -24.37
CA ALA A 103 11.81 1.72 -25.66
C ALA A 103 13.05 1.63 -26.56
N GLY A 104 14.25 1.49 -25.97
CA GLY A 104 15.51 1.37 -26.71
C GLY A 104 15.68 -0.02 -27.34
N GLY A 105 16.42 -0.06 -28.46
CA GLY A 105 16.82 -1.32 -29.14
C GLY A 105 17.76 -2.18 -28.29
N ARG A 106 18.30 -3.27 -28.84
CA ARG A 106 19.26 -4.11 -28.11
C ARG A 106 20.42 -3.24 -27.57
N PRO A 107 20.78 -3.35 -26.27
CA PRO A 107 21.92 -2.63 -25.71
C PRO A 107 23.18 -2.86 -26.55
N GLU A 108 23.94 -1.80 -26.76
CA GLU A 108 25.23 -1.88 -27.44
C GLU A 108 26.22 -2.73 -26.62
N PRO A 109 27.18 -3.41 -27.25
CA PRO A 109 28.26 -4.06 -26.53
C PRO A 109 28.98 -3.06 -25.61
N GLY A 110 29.13 -3.39 -24.33
CA GLY A 110 29.73 -2.51 -23.32
C GLY A 110 28.78 -1.48 -22.70
N ALA A 111 27.51 -1.40 -23.13
CA ALA A 111 26.51 -0.60 -22.44
C ALA A 111 26.30 -1.13 -21.02
N GLN A 112 26.41 -0.24 -20.03
CA GLN A 112 26.12 -0.58 -18.64
C GLN A 112 24.65 -0.98 -18.49
N ARG A 113 24.39 -2.08 -17.80
CA ARG A 113 23.07 -2.69 -17.65
C ARG A 113 22.49 -2.38 -16.28
N ILE A 114 21.44 -1.57 -16.26
CA ILE A 114 20.81 -1.09 -15.02
C ILE A 114 19.42 -1.71 -14.90
N VAL A 115 19.12 -2.30 -13.75
CA VAL A 115 17.77 -2.77 -13.42
C VAL A 115 17.16 -1.88 -12.34
N VAL A 116 16.03 -1.26 -12.66
CA VAL A 116 15.16 -0.60 -11.67
C VAL A 116 14.17 -1.65 -11.17
N LEU A 117 14.36 -2.08 -9.92
CA LEU A 117 13.60 -3.14 -9.27
C LEU A 117 12.55 -2.52 -8.33
N GLY A 118 11.28 -2.89 -8.45
CA GLY A 118 10.25 -2.35 -7.55
C GLY A 118 8.84 -2.87 -7.81
N ASP A 119 7.85 -2.04 -7.48
CA ASP A 119 6.43 -2.36 -7.48
C ASP A 119 5.64 -1.50 -8.50
N SER A 120 4.40 -1.09 -8.20
CA SER A 120 3.63 -0.16 -9.05
C SER A 120 4.30 1.19 -9.28
N VAL A 121 5.10 1.67 -8.32
CA VAL A 121 5.80 2.95 -8.43
C VAL A 121 6.94 2.85 -9.44
N ALA A 122 7.80 1.84 -9.32
CA ALA A 122 8.87 1.59 -10.29
C ALA A 122 8.33 1.20 -11.67
N PHE A 123 7.21 0.46 -11.69
CA PHE A 123 6.48 0.13 -12.90
C PHE A 123 5.92 1.39 -13.59
N GLY A 124 5.67 2.47 -12.85
CA GLY A 124 5.08 3.69 -13.38
C GLY A 124 3.59 3.54 -13.66
N MET A 125 2.81 3.02 -12.71
CA MET A 125 1.35 2.94 -12.85
C MET A 125 0.76 4.32 -13.18
N GLY A 126 -0.05 4.37 -14.25
CA GLY A 126 -0.68 5.60 -14.74
C GLY A 126 0.21 6.54 -15.55
N VAL A 127 1.42 6.11 -15.93
CA VAL A 127 2.23 6.80 -16.95
C VAL A 127 2.53 5.90 -18.14
N SER A 128 2.76 6.49 -19.32
CA SER A 128 3.08 5.73 -20.53
C SER A 128 4.49 5.14 -20.50
N ASP A 129 4.81 4.19 -21.38
CA ASP A 129 6.14 3.53 -21.40
C ASP A 129 7.31 4.53 -21.46
N GLY A 130 7.17 5.59 -22.27
CA GLY A 130 8.18 6.65 -22.41
C GLY A 130 8.23 7.64 -21.24
N GLN A 131 7.32 7.52 -20.28
CA GLN A 131 7.24 8.35 -19.08
C GLN A 131 7.59 7.56 -17.82
N ALA A 132 7.68 6.23 -17.90
CA ALA A 132 8.08 5.38 -16.77
C ALA A 132 9.51 5.71 -16.31
N LEU A 133 9.74 5.53 -15.01
CA LEU A 133 10.99 5.94 -14.35
C LEU A 133 12.24 5.36 -15.02
N GLY A 134 12.22 4.07 -15.37
CA GLY A 134 13.36 3.41 -16.02
C GLY A 134 13.72 4.06 -17.36
N HIS A 135 12.72 4.42 -18.17
CA HIS A 135 12.95 5.08 -19.45
C HIS A 135 13.46 6.51 -19.28
N ARG A 136 12.88 7.28 -18.35
CA ARG A 136 13.34 8.63 -18.05
C ARG A 136 14.77 8.62 -17.48
N LEU A 137 15.08 7.65 -16.63
CA LEU A 137 16.42 7.46 -16.08
C LEU A 137 17.43 7.18 -17.20
N GLU A 138 17.11 6.27 -18.12
CA GLU A 138 17.95 5.98 -19.29
C GLU A 138 18.22 7.25 -20.11
N THR A 139 17.20 8.07 -20.34
CA THR A 139 17.31 9.31 -21.09
C THR A 139 18.27 10.30 -20.41
N TRP A 140 18.13 10.51 -19.09
CA TRP A 140 19.01 11.39 -18.33
C TRP A 140 20.44 10.89 -18.30
N LEU A 141 20.64 9.59 -18.11
CA LEU A 141 21.97 8.98 -18.09
C LEU A 141 22.63 9.08 -19.47
N ALA A 142 21.95 8.73 -20.56
CA ALA A 142 22.49 8.86 -21.91
C ALA A 142 22.92 10.30 -22.25
N GLY A 143 22.19 11.30 -21.75
CA GLY A 143 22.57 12.71 -21.88
C GLY A 143 23.87 13.09 -21.16
N ALA A 144 24.32 12.29 -20.19
CA ALA A 144 25.55 12.51 -19.43
C ALA A 144 26.78 11.76 -19.99
N ILE A 145 26.59 10.77 -20.87
CA ILE A 145 27.66 9.93 -21.43
C ILE A 145 28.46 10.70 -22.49
N GLU A 146 29.77 10.49 -22.60
CA GLU A 146 30.61 11.08 -23.65
C GLU A 146 30.11 10.66 -25.06
N GLN A 147 30.36 11.49 -26.09
CA GLN A 147 30.09 11.05 -27.46
C GLN A 147 31.00 9.86 -27.82
N GLY A 148 30.38 8.75 -28.26
CA GLY A 148 31.09 7.55 -28.69
C GLY A 148 31.10 6.41 -27.67
N ASP A 149 30.78 6.69 -26.40
CA ASP A 149 30.57 5.65 -25.40
C ASP A 149 29.14 5.08 -25.48
N PRO A 150 28.96 3.78 -25.23
CA PRO A 150 27.64 3.16 -25.29
C PRO A 150 26.77 3.68 -24.13
N PRO A 151 25.55 4.18 -24.41
CA PRO A 151 24.66 4.66 -23.35
C PRO A 151 24.20 3.49 -22.47
N PRO A 152 23.99 3.71 -21.16
CA PRO A 152 23.40 2.70 -20.29
C PRO A 152 22.05 2.22 -20.81
N ALA A 153 21.75 0.94 -20.58
CA ALA A 153 20.44 0.36 -20.84
C ALA A 153 19.73 0.11 -19.51
N VAL A 154 18.51 0.64 -19.38
CA VAL A 154 17.73 0.55 -18.14
C VAL A 154 16.50 -0.33 -18.34
N TRP A 155 16.38 -1.38 -17.55
CA TRP A 155 15.18 -2.23 -17.48
C TRP A 155 14.38 -1.92 -16.24
N THR A 156 13.07 -1.77 -16.41
CA THR A 156 12.11 -1.78 -15.30
C THR A 156 11.72 -3.23 -15.03
N VAL A 157 12.11 -3.74 -13.87
CA VAL A 157 11.70 -5.05 -13.35
C VAL A 157 10.77 -4.79 -12.18
N ALA A 158 9.47 -4.70 -12.46
CA ALA A 158 8.49 -4.30 -11.48
C ALA A 158 7.09 -4.80 -11.84
N SER A 159 6.27 -5.05 -10.83
CA SER A 159 4.85 -5.36 -11.00
C SER A 159 4.04 -4.71 -9.87
N PRO A 160 2.86 -4.15 -10.16
CA PRO A 160 1.98 -3.59 -9.13
C PRO A 160 1.68 -4.56 -7.98
N GLY A 161 1.99 -4.13 -6.76
CA GLY A 161 1.76 -4.91 -5.53
C GLY A 161 2.91 -5.85 -5.12
N TRP A 162 4.02 -5.87 -5.86
CA TRP A 162 5.18 -6.64 -5.43
C TRP A 162 5.82 -6.09 -4.15
N ASN A 163 6.16 -7.01 -3.25
CA ASN A 163 7.02 -6.77 -2.11
C ASN A 163 8.48 -7.18 -2.42
N THR A 164 9.43 -6.86 -1.53
CA THR A 164 10.86 -7.15 -1.72
C THR A 164 11.11 -8.63 -1.95
N ALA A 165 10.32 -9.51 -1.34
CA ALA A 165 10.45 -10.95 -1.57
C ALA A 165 10.11 -11.33 -3.03
N SER A 166 9.00 -10.82 -3.59
CA SER A 166 8.65 -11.00 -5.00
C SER A 166 9.69 -10.41 -5.94
N GLN A 167 10.11 -9.17 -5.66
CA GLN A 167 11.07 -8.42 -6.46
C GLN A 167 12.42 -9.15 -6.54
N THR A 168 13.01 -9.45 -5.37
CA THR A 168 14.31 -10.15 -5.28
C THR A 168 14.22 -11.51 -5.95
N ARG A 169 13.16 -12.29 -5.69
CA ARG A 169 12.99 -13.62 -6.27
C ARG A 169 12.92 -13.59 -7.79
N PHE A 170 12.12 -12.69 -8.37
CA PHE A 170 12.02 -12.56 -9.81
C PHE A 170 13.39 -12.20 -10.42
N LEU A 171 14.09 -11.22 -9.84
CA LEU A 171 15.41 -10.84 -10.33
C LEU A 171 16.39 -12.02 -10.25
N LEU A 172 16.42 -12.77 -9.14
CA LEU A 172 17.28 -13.95 -8.97
C LEU A 172 17.00 -15.02 -10.04
N ASN A 173 15.72 -15.29 -10.35
CA ASN A 173 15.32 -16.24 -11.40
C ASN A 173 15.72 -15.77 -12.82
N HIS A 174 16.02 -14.49 -12.99
CA HIS A 174 16.36 -13.89 -14.28
C HIS A 174 17.75 -13.23 -14.31
N LEU A 175 18.61 -13.47 -13.31
CA LEU A 175 19.90 -12.81 -13.17
C LEU A 175 20.80 -13.02 -14.38
N GLU A 176 20.88 -14.25 -14.91
CA GLU A 176 21.72 -14.55 -16.07
C GLU A 176 21.26 -13.85 -17.35
N ARG A 177 19.94 -13.67 -17.48
CA ARG A 177 19.32 -13.03 -18.64
C ARG A 177 19.46 -11.52 -18.58
N LEU A 178 19.19 -10.94 -17.41
CA LEU A 178 19.24 -9.50 -17.19
C LEU A 178 20.67 -9.02 -17.09
N ASP A 179 21.55 -9.82 -16.50
CA ASP A 179 22.97 -9.57 -16.29
C ASP A 179 23.26 -8.12 -15.87
N PRO A 180 22.69 -7.66 -14.74
CA PRO A 180 22.81 -6.26 -14.35
C PRO A 180 24.22 -5.94 -13.84
N ASP A 181 24.75 -4.78 -14.19
CA ASP A 181 25.92 -4.16 -13.54
C ASP A 181 25.50 -3.35 -12.31
N LEU A 182 24.25 -2.88 -12.31
CA LEU A 182 23.66 -2.08 -11.25
C LEU A 182 22.18 -2.43 -11.08
N VAL A 183 21.76 -2.62 -9.84
CA VAL A 183 20.36 -2.74 -9.44
C VAL A 183 19.99 -1.58 -8.53
N VAL A 184 18.92 -0.87 -8.89
CA VAL A 184 18.29 0.17 -8.08
C VAL A 184 16.99 -0.39 -7.52
N LEU A 185 16.96 -0.75 -6.24
CA LEU A 185 15.76 -1.19 -5.54
C LEU A 185 14.92 0.03 -5.12
N MET A 186 13.63 -0.01 -5.39
CA MET A 186 12.65 0.99 -4.98
C MET A 186 11.66 0.35 -4.00
N PRO A 187 12.03 0.28 -2.71
CA PRO A 187 11.17 -0.31 -1.70
C PRO A 187 10.01 0.64 -1.42
N VAL A 188 8.88 0.04 -1.13
CA VAL A 188 7.64 0.72 -0.74
C VAL A 188 7.03 -0.05 0.41
N GLU A 189 6.12 0.56 1.14
CA GLU A 189 5.19 -0.11 2.05
C GLU A 189 4.70 -1.55 1.75
N ASN A 190 4.49 -1.93 0.47
CA ASN A 190 4.08 -3.29 0.08
C ASN A 190 5.09 -4.32 0.59
N ASP A 191 6.32 -3.92 0.88
CA ASP A 191 7.37 -4.73 1.47
C ASP A 191 7.00 -5.34 2.84
N LEU A 192 6.04 -4.75 3.54
CA LEU A 192 5.48 -5.30 4.77
C LEU A 192 4.13 -5.99 4.55
N ASP A 193 3.65 -6.10 3.31
CA ASP A 193 2.45 -6.84 2.96
C ASP A 193 2.77 -8.24 2.43
N ASP A 194 1.74 -9.08 2.43
CA ASP A 194 1.80 -10.39 1.77
C ASP A 194 1.73 -10.25 0.25
N ARG A 195 2.11 -11.33 -0.45
CA ARG A 195 2.08 -11.36 -1.92
C ARG A 195 0.63 -11.43 -2.42
N TYR A 196 0.38 -10.74 -3.54
CA TYR A 196 -0.87 -10.89 -4.27
C TYR A 196 -0.92 -12.19 -5.05
N PHE A 197 -2.09 -12.81 -5.07
CA PHE A 197 -2.44 -13.90 -5.97
C PHE A 197 -3.25 -13.36 -7.15
N VAL A 198 -3.31 -14.13 -8.23
CA VAL A 198 -4.05 -13.79 -9.43
C VAL A 198 -5.06 -14.89 -9.68
N ASN A 199 -6.35 -14.57 -9.74
CA ASN A 199 -7.38 -15.55 -10.00
C ASN A 199 -7.35 -16.04 -11.47
N GLY A 200 -8.16 -17.06 -11.79
CA GLY A 200 -8.24 -17.62 -13.14
C GLY A 200 -8.70 -16.64 -14.23
N PHE A 201 -9.19 -15.45 -13.86
CA PHE A 201 -9.58 -14.39 -14.77
C PHE A 201 -8.48 -13.33 -14.96
N GLY A 202 -7.35 -13.44 -14.25
CA GLY A 202 -6.26 -12.47 -14.33
C GLY A 202 -6.46 -11.22 -13.46
N HIS A 203 -7.40 -11.26 -12.51
CA HIS A 203 -7.52 -10.22 -11.49
C HIS A 203 -6.68 -10.56 -10.29
N ARG A 204 -6.07 -9.53 -9.70
CA ARG A 204 -5.48 -9.68 -8.37
C ARG A 204 -6.62 -9.90 -7.38
N GLU A 205 -6.58 -11.01 -6.67
CA GLU A 205 -7.44 -11.22 -5.51
C GLU A 205 -6.62 -11.11 -4.23
N GLY A 206 -7.32 -10.78 -3.15
CA GLY A 206 -6.72 -10.72 -1.82
C GLY A 206 -6.04 -12.04 -1.45
N PHE A 207 -4.72 -11.95 -1.31
CA PHE A 207 -3.76 -12.72 -0.52
C PHE A 207 -3.94 -14.24 -0.42
N VAL A 208 -3.09 -14.96 -1.14
CA VAL A 208 -2.74 -16.34 -0.78
C VAL A 208 -1.78 -16.30 0.40
N ALA A 209 -2.09 -17.17 1.36
CA ALA A 209 -1.24 -17.58 2.45
C ALA A 209 0.24 -17.74 2.02
N GLU A 210 1.21 -17.20 2.76
CA GLU A 210 2.52 -17.85 2.75
C GLU A 210 2.30 -19.35 3.06
N PRO A 211 3.02 -20.30 2.46
CA PRO A 211 2.92 -21.70 2.84
C PRO A 211 3.12 -21.85 4.36
N GLY A 212 2.03 -22.08 5.10
CA GLY A 212 2.00 -22.12 6.57
C GLY A 212 1.44 -20.89 7.31
N LEU A 213 0.92 -19.87 6.63
CA LEU A 213 0.22 -18.72 7.24
C LEU A 213 -0.87 -18.16 6.31
N PRO A 214 -2.16 -18.18 6.66
CA PRO A 214 -3.22 -17.57 5.86
C PRO A 214 -3.01 -16.05 5.65
N GLY A 215 -3.28 -15.58 4.42
CA GLY A 215 -2.90 -14.28 3.88
C GLY A 215 -3.31 -13.05 4.71
N MET A 216 -2.31 -12.26 5.09
CA MET A 216 -2.35 -11.00 5.81
C MET A 216 -1.93 -9.83 4.88
N GLY A 217 -2.84 -9.37 4.03
CA GLY A 217 -2.67 -8.08 3.38
C GLY A 217 -3.11 -6.93 4.28
N VAL A 218 -2.19 -6.12 4.77
CA VAL A 218 -2.45 -5.20 5.88
C VAL A 218 -3.25 -3.98 5.42
N ARG A 219 -3.11 -3.59 4.15
CA ARG A 219 -3.56 -2.29 3.64
C ARG A 219 -5.01 -2.22 3.17
N ASP A 220 -5.44 -3.13 2.32
CA ASP A 220 -6.70 -2.96 1.58
C ASP A 220 -7.94 -3.07 2.47
N HIS A 221 -7.89 -3.96 3.48
CA HIS A 221 -8.98 -4.18 4.43
C HIS A 221 -9.15 -3.01 5.40
N VAL A 222 -8.04 -2.47 5.92
CA VAL A 222 -8.10 -1.42 6.92
C VAL A 222 -8.47 -0.08 6.28
N LYS A 223 -8.06 0.20 5.03
CA LYS A 223 -8.49 1.41 4.32
C LYS A 223 -10.00 1.43 4.10
N LEU A 224 -10.57 0.34 3.60
CA LEU A 224 -12.02 0.21 3.41
C LEU A 224 -12.79 0.29 4.74
N PHE A 225 -12.25 -0.32 5.80
CA PHE A 225 -12.79 -0.16 7.15
C PHE A 225 -12.71 1.31 7.61
N MET A 226 -11.62 2.02 7.34
CA MET A 226 -11.49 3.42 7.71
C MET A 226 -12.40 4.34 6.91
N GLU A 227 -12.64 4.08 5.63
CA GLU A 227 -13.58 4.86 4.82
C GLU A 227 -15.04 4.66 5.28
N SER A 228 -15.42 3.44 5.67
CA SER A 228 -16.73 3.16 6.26
C SER A 228 -16.84 3.73 7.68
N TYR A 229 -15.74 3.66 8.45
CA TYR A 229 -15.65 4.08 9.84
C TYR A 229 -15.45 5.58 10.01
N ASP A 230 -14.85 6.31 9.06
CA ASP A 230 -14.74 7.77 9.09
C ASP A 230 -16.11 8.44 9.07
N ARG A 231 -17.17 7.74 8.66
CA ARG A 231 -18.55 8.22 8.86
C ARG A 231 -18.98 8.20 10.33
N ARG A 232 -18.32 7.41 11.19
CA ARG A 232 -18.71 7.08 12.58
C ARG A 232 -17.62 7.39 13.63
N ALA A 233 -16.36 7.61 13.23
CA ALA A 233 -15.22 7.74 14.14
C ALA A 233 -15.32 9.00 15.04
N PRO A 234 -14.92 8.90 16.32
CA PRO A 234 -14.74 10.07 17.17
C PRO A 234 -13.80 11.10 16.53
N LEU A 235 -14.13 12.39 16.70
CA LEU A 235 -13.37 13.51 16.13
C LEU A 235 -11.88 13.52 16.54
N SER A 236 -11.54 12.96 17.70
CA SER A 236 -10.17 12.83 18.18
C SER A 236 -9.31 11.91 17.30
N ILE A 237 -9.88 10.79 16.85
CA ILE A 237 -9.20 9.83 15.97
C ILE A 237 -9.02 10.45 14.58
N LYS A 238 -10.05 11.12 14.06
CA LYS A 238 -9.97 11.88 12.80
C LYS A 238 -8.92 12.97 12.86
N LYS A 239 -8.85 13.73 13.96
CA LYS A 239 -7.82 14.76 14.16
C LYS A 239 -6.42 14.17 14.25
N ALA A 240 -6.23 13.05 14.94
CA ALA A 240 -4.95 12.36 14.98
C ALA A 240 -4.55 11.80 13.60
N HIS A 241 -5.51 11.28 12.85
CA HIS A 241 -5.34 10.77 11.49
C HIS A 241 -4.95 11.90 10.51
N LEU A 242 -5.66 13.02 10.55
CA LEU A 242 -5.35 14.22 9.77
C LEU A 242 -4.01 14.84 10.18
N ALA A 243 -3.71 14.89 11.49
CA ALA A 243 -2.42 15.37 11.99
C ALA A 243 -1.24 14.46 11.60
N ALA A 244 -1.50 13.18 11.36
CA ALA A 244 -0.54 12.23 10.79
C ALA A 244 -0.52 12.25 9.25
N GLY A 245 -1.08 13.28 8.60
CA GLY A 245 -1.04 13.45 7.15
C GLY A 245 -2.04 12.61 6.35
N GLY A 246 -2.99 11.93 7.00
CA GLY A 246 -4.09 11.20 6.36
C GLY A 246 -3.72 9.96 5.53
N ARG A 247 -2.44 9.75 5.22
CA ARG A 247 -1.98 8.63 4.37
C ARG A 247 -1.42 7.44 5.16
N ASP A 248 -1.02 7.63 6.42
CA ASP A 248 -0.09 6.71 7.11
C ASP A 248 -0.66 5.95 8.33
N VAL A 249 -1.96 5.98 8.58
CA VAL A 249 -2.49 5.51 9.89
C VAL A 249 -2.54 4.00 10.06
N ILE A 250 -2.40 3.23 8.97
CA ILE A 250 -2.69 1.79 9.01
C ILE A 250 -1.47 0.93 9.36
N ALA A 251 -0.24 1.40 9.16
CA ALA A 251 0.91 0.56 9.44
C ALA A 251 1.87 1.01 10.54
N PRO A 252 1.63 2.01 11.42
CA PRO A 252 2.65 2.40 12.38
C PRO A 252 3.16 1.25 13.27
N ALA A 253 2.34 0.28 13.65
CA ALA A 253 2.80 -0.84 14.47
C ALA A 253 3.66 -1.85 13.69
N LEU A 254 3.37 -2.09 12.40
CA LEU A 254 4.25 -2.87 11.51
C LEU A 254 5.50 -2.11 11.12
N LEU A 255 5.38 -0.82 10.82
CA LEU A 255 6.50 0.07 10.53
C LEU A 255 7.43 0.19 11.74
N ALA A 256 6.84 0.26 12.94
CA ALA A 256 7.61 0.45 14.16
C ALA A 256 8.35 -0.81 14.63
N GLY A 257 8.14 -2.01 14.08
CA GLY A 257 9.03 -3.16 14.39
C GLY A 257 8.83 -3.82 15.76
N HIS A 258 7.70 -3.62 16.44
CA HIS A 258 7.56 -4.03 17.86
C HIS A 258 6.75 -5.29 18.11
N GLY A 259 5.81 -5.64 17.24
CA GLY A 259 5.16 -6.96 17.27
C GLY A 259 6.13 -8.05 16.76
N PRO A 260 6.05 -9.28 17.27
CA PRO A 260 6.75 -10.43 16.66
C PRO A 260 6.56 -10.55 15.14
N GLU A 261 5.36 -10.32 14.63
CA GLU A 261 5.05 -10.36 13.19
C GLU A 261 5.73 -9.23 12.44
N SER A 262 5.66 -8.00 12.99
CA SER A 262 6.36 -6.86 12.42
C SER A 262 7.86 -7.11 12.30
N ARG A 263 8.50 -7.62 13.37
CA ARG A 263 9.92 -8.02 13.33
C ARG A 263 10.19 -9.12 12.32
N ARG A 264 9.31 -10.12 12.23
CA ARG A 264 9.43 -11.20 11.25
C ARG A 264 9.42 -10.66 9.83
N ARG A 265 8.49 -9.77 9.49
CA ARG A 265 8.36 -9.17 8.15
C ARG A 265 9.59 -8.35 7.77
N TRP A 266 10.05 -7.46 8.65
CA TRP A 266 11.31 -6.73 8.43
C TRP A 266 12.49 -7.70 8.27
N GLY A 267 12.60 -8.70 9.14
CA GLY A 267 13.66 -9.72 9.08
C GLY A 267 13.66 -10.50 7.76
N ALA A 268 12.48 -10.94 7.30
CA ALA A 268 12.33 -11.64 6.03
C ALA A 268 12.68 -10.74 4.84
N MET A 269 12.20 -9.49 4.85
CA MET A 269 12.50 -8.48 3.82
C MET A 269 14.02 -8.24 3.69
N PHE A 270 14.71 -8.00 4.81
CA PHE A 270 16.17 -7.80 4.79
C PHE A 270 16.96 -9.09 4.55
N GLY A 271 16.43 -10.25 4.93
CA GLY A 271 17.01 -11.55 4.57
C GLY A 271 17.08 -11.73 3.05
N ASN A 272 15.95 -11.50 2.37
CA ASN A 272 15.89 -11.53 0.90
C ASN A 272 16.83 -10.50 0.26
N LEU A 273 16.93 -9.31 0.86
CA LEU A 273 17.83 -8.26 0.38
C LEU A 273 19.30 -8.62 0.54
N SER A 274 19.67 -9.26 1.65
CA SER A 274 21.04 -9.76 1.88
C SER A 274 21.41 -10.80 0.83
N GLU A 275 20.52 -11.77 0.57
CA GLU A 275 20.72 -12.78 -0.47
C GLU A 275 20.92 -12.12 -1.84
N LEU A 276 20.04 -11.18 -2.22
CA LEU A 276 20.19 -10.47 -3.50
C LEU A 276 21.54 -9.75 -3.58
N ARG A 277 21.95 -9.03 -2.53
CA ARG A 277 23.23 -8.31 -2.49
C ARG A 277 24.41 -9.25 -2.67
N GLU A 278 24.41 -10.40 -2.00
CA GLU A 278 25.47 -11.41 -2.11
C GLU A 278 25.55 -11.96 -3.53
N ARG A 279 24.40 -12.29 -4.14
CA ARG A 279 24.33 -12.79 -5.53
C ARG A 279 24.81 -11.76 -6.56
N LEU A 280 24.46 -10.48 -6.37
CA LEU A 280 24.93 -9.40 -7.22
C LEU A 280 26.43 -9.16 -7.05
N THR A 281 26.91 -9.12 -5.81
CA THR A 281 28.34 -8.91 -5.49
C THR A 281 29.21 -10.01 -6.09
N ALA A 282 28.77 -11.28 -6.03
CA ALA A 282 29.46 -12.41 -6.64
C ALA A 282 29.60 -12.28 -8.18
N ARG A 283 28.78 -11.43 -8.82
CA ARG A 283 28.84 -11.12 -10.26
C ARG A 283 29.52 -9.79 -10.57
N GLY A 284 30.03 -9.09 -9.55
CA GLY A 284 30.57 -7.73 -9.71
C GLY A 284 29.51 -6.64 -9.86
N ALA A 285 28.22 -6.96 -9.69
CA ALA A 285 27.13 -6.02 -9.78
C ALA A 285 26.92 -5.25 -8.47
N ARG A 286 26.43 -4.01 -8.59
CA ARG A 286 26.13 -3.14 -7.44
C ARG A 286 24.64 -3.11 -7.12
N LEU A 287 24.32 -2.83 -5.86
CA LEU A 287 22.95 -2.62 -5.37
C LEU A 287 22.85 -1.29 -4.64
N CYS A 288 21.86 -0.48 -4.98
CA CYS A 288 21.40 0.65 -4.16
C CYS A 288 19.90 0.63 -3.94
N ILE A 289 19.48 1.55 -3.08
CA ILE A 289 18.10 1.79 -2.72
C ILE A 289 17.74 3.24 -3.06
N ALA A 290 16.60 3.44 -3.72
CA ALA A 290 16.06 4.77 -3.98
C ALA A 290 14.61 4.84 -3.48
N HIS A 291 14.38 5.61 -2.43
CA HIS A 291 13.02 5.90 -1.99
C HIS A 291 12.49 7.10 -2.78
N VAL A 292 11.25 7.01 -3.26
CA VAL A 292 10.63 8.14 -3.98
C VAL A 292 10.53 9.36 -3.10
N SER A 293 10.02 9.20 -1.88
CA SER A 293 9.87 10.31 -0.93
C SER A 293 10.43 9.98 0.46
N LYS A 294 10.49 10.97 1.35
CA LYS A 294 10.87 10.80 2.76
C LYS A 294 9.66 10.50 3.65
N ASP A 295 8.87 9.53 3.25
CA ASP A 295 7.71 9.07 4.02
C ASP A 295 8.11 8.30 5.30
N THR A 296 7.10 7.90 6.06
CA THR A 296 7.27 7.11 7.30
C THR A 296 7.97 5.77 7.02
N PHE A 297 7.68 5.12 5.89
CA PHE A 297 8.29 3.86 5.53
C PHE A 297 9.79 4.02 5.23
N ALA A 298 10.20 5.00 4.42
CA ALA A 298 11.59 5.27 4.09
C ALA A 298 12.45 5.61 5.32
N LYS A 299 11.87 6.32 6.31
CA LYS A 299 12.52 6.60 7.59
C LYS A 299 12.74 5.33 8.41
N ALA A 300 11.67 4.52 8.60
CA ALA A 300 11.73 3.26 9.33
C ALA A 300 12.69 2.26 8.65
N TYR A 301 12.56 2.10 7.33
CA TYR A 301 13.42 1.27 6.51
C TYR A 301 14.89 1.59 6.74
N GLY A 302 15.26 2.88 6.75
CA GLY A 302 16.64 3.30 7.00
C GLY A 302 17.18 2.89 8.38
N VAL A 303 16.35 2.89 9.42
CA VAL A 303 16.74 2.39 10.76
C VAL A 303 16.91 0.88 10.72
N ARG A 304 15.91 0.17 10.21
CA ARG A 304 15.88 -1.31 10.23
C ARG A 304 16.94 -1.94 9.32
N LEU A 305 17.27 -1.29 8.19
CA LEU A 305 18.37 -1.71 7.32
C LEU A 305 19.72 -1.73 8.06
N ARG A 306 19.97 -0.71 8.91
CA ARG A 306 21.19 -0.64 9.72
C ARG A 306 21.21 -1.68 10.83
N GLU A 307 20.09 -1.88 11.50
CA GLU A 307 19.96 -2.94 12.52
C GLU A 307 20.20 -4.34 11.93
N ALA A 308 19.79 -4.55 10.67
CA ALA A 308 20.09 -5.78 9.93
C ALA A 308 21.57 -5.89 9.48
N GLY A 309 22.41 -4.89 9.75
CA GLY A 309 23.83 -4.88 9.37
C GLY A 309 24.07 -4.74 7.87
N LEU A 310 23.09 -4.25 7.11
CA LEU A 310 23.20 -4.08 5.67
C LEU A 310 23.72 -2.69 5.32
N ASP A 311 24.99 -2.60 4.95
CA ASP A 311 25.58 -1.43 4.33
C ASP A 311 25.23 -1.39 2.82
N ILE A 312 24.13 -0.73 2.50
CA ILE A 312 23.67 -0.51 1.12
C ILE A 312 23.47 1.00 0.93
N LYS A 313 24.11 1.56 -0.10
CA LYS A 313 23.94 2.98 -0.42
C LYS A 313 22.48 3.27 -0.76
N ARG A 314 21.97 4.38 -0.23
CA ARG A 314 20.59 4.80 -0.44
C ARG A 314 20.45 6.28 -0.68
N THR A 315 19.41 6.65 -1.41
CA THR A 315 19.01 8.03 -1.63
C THR A 315 17.50 8.22 -1.40
N ILE A 316 17.12 9.46 -1.11
CA ILE A 316 15.73 9.91 -1.13
C ILE A 316 15.61 10.83 -2.35
N LEU A 317 14.71 10.50 -3.29
CA LEU A 317 14.59 11.27 -4.52
C LEU A 317 13.98 12.64 -4.25
N VAL A 318 12.82 12.69 -3.59
CA VAL A 318 12.24 13.97 -3.16
C VAL A 318 11.98 13.99 -1.64
N GLU A 319 12.04 15.16 -1.01
CA GLU A 319 11.74 15.28 0.41
C GLU A 319 10.26 14.92 0.68
N GLU A 320 9.35 15.42 -0.15
CA GLU A 320 7.91 15.18 -0.06
C GLU A 320 7.28 15.11 -1.46
N GLN A 321 6.21 14.32 -1.59
CA GLN A 321 5.37 14.25 -2.80
C GLN A 321 4.09 15.07 -2.56
N ASP A 322 3.92 16.14 -3.33
CA ASP A 322 2.79 17.04 -3.22
C ASP A 322 1.57 16.49 -3.96
N ALA A 323 0.39 17.05 -3.73
CA ALA A 323 -0.82 16.66 -4.46
C ALA A 323 -0.65 16.85 -5.99
N ASP A 324 0.02 17.93 -6.41
CA ASP A 324 0.31 18.26 -7.81
C ASP A 324 1.33 17.33 -8.47
N ASP A 325 1.97 16.45 -7.70
CA ASP A 325 2.86 15.41 -8.22
C ASP A 325 2.15 14.10 -8.51
N THR A 326 0.88 13.99 -8.11
CA THR A 326 0.08 12.79 -8.30
C THR A 326 -0.71 12.86 -9.61
N LEU A 327 -1.35 11.76 -10.00
CA LEU A 327 -2.30 11.71 -11.12
C LEU A 327 -3.60 12.49 -10.83
N GLY A 328 -3.78 13.01 -9.62
CA GLY A 328 -4.96 13.76 -9.17
C GLY A 328 -6.14 12.88 -8.77
N TYR A 329 -6.34 11.73 -9.44
CA TYR A 329 -7.33 10.71 -9.09
C TYR A 329 -6.73 9.46 -8.44
N ASP A 330 -5.40 9.38 -8.40
CA ASP A 330 -4.63 8.29 -7.84
C ASP A 330 -3.32 8.85 -7.27
N VAL A 331 -2.80 8.23 -6.21
CA VAL A 331 -1.60 8.67 -5.48
C VAL A 331 -0.30 8.47 -6.25
N HIS A 332 -0.29 7.67 -7.32
CA HIS A 332 0.88 7.46 -8.15
C HIS A 332 1.34 8.77 -8.79
N GLY A 333 2.65 8.85 -9.04
CA GLY A 333 3.29 10.01 -9.64
C GLY A 333 2.80 10.30 -11.06
N ASN A 334 2.51 11.56 -11.36
CA ASN A 334 2.28 11.99 -12.74
C ASN A 334 3.59 12.05 -13.55
N PRO A 335 3.53 12.19 -14.89
CA PRO A 335 4.72 12.18 -15.73
C PRO A 335 5.80 13.22 -15.36
N ARG A 336 5.40 14.42 -14.90
CA ARG A 336 6.34 15.47 -14.47
C ARG A 336 7.13 15.00 -13.25
N PHE A 337 6.43 14.46 -12.26
CA PHE A 337 7.06 13.98 -11.02
C PHE A 337 7.97 12.77 -11.26
N VAL A 338 7.55 11.83 -12.12
CA VAL A 338 8.40 10.68 -12.49
C VAL A 338 9.68 11.14 -13.19
N ASP A 339 9.61 12.13 -14.08
CA ASP A 339 10.80 12.71 -14.70
C ASP A 339 11.73 13.40 -13.69
N LEU A 340 11.16 14.16 -12.75
CA LEU A 340 11.91 14.78 -11.65
C LEU A 340 12.66 13.73 -10.82
N CYS A 341 11.97 12.64 -10.44
CA CYS A 341 12.57 11.52 -9.70
C CYS A 341 13.70 10.86 -10.49
N ALA A 342 13.49 10.57 -11.78
CA ALA A 342 14.50 9.99 -12.65
C ALA A 342 15.74 10.88 -12.78
N ARG A 343 15.55 12.20 -12.88
CA ARG A 343 16.65 13.16 -12.94
C ARG A 343 17.46 13.18 -11.66
N ILE A 344 16.82 13.27 -10.50
CA ILE A 344 17.51 13.28 -9.20
C ILE A 344 18.26 11.96 -9.00
N MET A 345 17.65 10.84 -9.39
CA MET A 345 18.30 9.53 -9.36
C MET A 345 19.54 9.49 -10.25
N ALA A 346 19.44 9.96 -11.51
CA ALA A 346 20.58 10.03 -12.43
C ALA A 346 21.73 10.89 -11.85
N GLY A 347 21.42 12.08 -11.33
CA GLY A 347 22.41 12.96 -10.72
C GLY A 347 23.11 12.32 -9.53
N TRP A 348 22.36 11.62 -8.69
CA TRP A 348 22.93 10.87 -7.57
C TRP A 348 23.83 9.71 -8.03
N LEU A 349 23.41 8.90 -9.00
CA LEU A 349 24.22 7.80 -9.54
C LEU A 349 25.53 8.29 -10.17
N ILE A 350 25.51 9.43 -10.85
CA ILE A 350 26.72 10.07 -11.41
C ILE A 350 27.62 10.59 -10.28
N GLN A 351 27.05 11.26 -9.27
CA GLN A 351 27.78 11.75 -8.11
C GLN A 351 28.50 10.62 -7.35
N GLU A 352 27.86 9.45 -7.24
CA GLU A 352 28.44 8.26 -6.61
C GLU A 352 29.46 7.51 -7.49
N ARG A 353 29.69 7.99 -8.73
CA ARG A 353 30.53 7.33 -9.76
C ARG A 353 30.06 5.92 -10.08
N TRP A 354 28.74 5.73 -10.12
CA TRP A 354 28.14 4.44 -10.46
C TRP A 354 27.86 4.27 -11.95
N ILE A 355 27.99 5.36 -12.70
CA ILE A 355 27.89 5.41 -14.15
C ILE A 355 29.27 5.71 -14.69
N GLU A 356 29.95 4.70 -15.23
CA GLU A 356 31.40 4.73 -15.48
C GLU A 356 31.81 5.78 -16.52
N ASN A 357 30.95 6.03 -17.51
CA ASN A 357 31.25 6.90 -18.65
C ASN A 357 30.48 8.23 -18.61
N ALA A 358 29.86 8.57 -17.46
CA ALA A 358 29.14 9.84 -17.31
C ALA A 358 30.10 10.98 -16.97
N THR A 359 30.65 11.62 -18.00
CA THR A 359 31.60 12.75 -17.87
C THR A 359 30.91 14.11 -17.92
N ARG A 360 29.72 14.20 -18.52
CA ARG A 360 28.98 15.45 -18.67
C ARG A 360 28.04 15.66 -17.48
N PRO A 361 28.03 16.86 -16.85
CA PRO A 361 27.06 17.15 -15.82
C PRO A 361 25.64 17.14 -16.42
N LEU A 362 24.66 16.69 -15.64
CA LEU A 362 23.27 16.94 -15.99
C LEU A 362 23.03 18.45 -16.06
N PRO A 363 22.12 18.94 -16.92
CA PRO A 363 21.79 20.36 -16.93
C PRO A 363 21.34 20.83 -15.53
N PRO A 364 21.46 22.12 -15.18
CA PRO A 364 20.86 22.62 -13.95
C PRO A 364 19.34 22.45 -13.95
N HIS A 365 18.74 22.18 -12.78
CA HIS A 365 17.28 22.12 -12.62
C HIS A 365 16.89 22.53 -11.21
N GLU A 366 16.45 23.78 -11.07
CA GLU A 366 16.17 24.40 -9.77
C GLU A 366 15.19 23.58 -8.92
N GLU A 367 14.12 23.06 -9.52
CA GLU A 367 13.16 22.24 -8.79
C GLU A 367 13.77 20.92 -8.29
N ALA A 368 14.72 20.33 -9.03
CA ALA A 368 15.34 19.07 -8.62
C ALA A 368 16.26 19.29 -7.42
N GLU A 369 17.06 20.36 -7.46
CA GLU A 369 17.92 20.74 -6.33
C GLU A 369 17.11 21.11 -5.09
N ARG A 370 16.05 21.90 -5.26
CA ARG A 370 15.19 22.35 -4.15
C ARG A 370 14.45 21.19 -3.49
N ARG A 371 13.98 20.21 -4.28
CA ARG A 371 13.12 19.14 -3.80
C ARG A 371 13.86 17.87 -3.40
N ARG A 372 15.16 17.75 -3.74
CA ARG A 372 15.97 16.57 -3.41
C ARG A 372 15.88 16.25 -1.92
N GLY A 373 15.48 15.01 -1.63
CA GLY A 373 15.33 14.57 -0.26
C GLY A 373 16.67 14.29 0.40
N THR A 374 16.73 14.45 1.73
CA THR A 374 17.90 14.02 2.52
C THR A 374 17.49 12.93 3.49
N ALA A 375 18.19 11.79 3.40
CA ALA A 375 18.05 10.71 4.36
C ALA A 375 18.37 11.21 5.78
N LEU A 376 17.53 10.83 6.75
CA LEU A 376 17.82 11.13 8.16
C LEU A 376 19.16 10.52 8.58
N SER A 377 19.90 11.25 9.41
CA SER A 377 21.06 10.71 10.11
C SER A 377 20.64 9.53 10.99
N ALA A 378 21.57 8.66 11.36
CA ALA A 378 21.25 7.47 12.15
C ALA A 378 20.58 7.83 13.50
N ALA A 379 21.10 8.86 14.19
CA ALA A 379 20.54 9.36 15.44
C ALA A 379 19.14 9.96 15.24
N ALA A 380 18.95 10.83 14.23
CA ALA A 380 17.66 11.44 13.97
C ALA A 380 16.59 10.42 13.57
N ALA A 381 16.97 9.41 12.77
CA ALA A 381 16.07 8.34 12.37
C ALA A 381 15.65 7.46 13.56
N SER A 382 16.57 7.18 14.49
CA SER A 382 16.27 6.39 15.70
C SER A 382 15.36 7.18 16.65
N ALA A 383 15.67 8.46 16.91
CA ALA A 383 14.83 9.33 17.72
C ALA A 383 13.41 9.48 17.13
N TRP A 384 13.31 9.64 15.80
CA TRP A 384 12.02 9.67 15.11
C TRP A 384 11.25 8.34 15.28
N LEU A 385 11.93 7.20 15.23
CA LEU A 385 11.29 5.89 15.43
C LEU A 385 10.80 5.73 16.87
N ASP A 386 11.57 6.19 17.85
CA ASP A 386 11.18 6.21 19.26
C ASP A 386 9.96 7.11 19.51
N GLU A 387 9.90 8.27 18.83
CA GLU A 387 8.73 9.17 18.88
C GLU A 387 7.50 8.53 18.23
N LEU A 388 7.67 7.90 17.06
CA LEU A 388 6.61 7.16 16.39
C LEU A 388 6.08 6.04 17.30
N LEU A 389 6.98 5.30 17.96
CA LEU A 389 6.62 4.29 18.94
C LEU A 389 5.84 4.90 20.10
N ALA A 390 6.35 5.97 20.70
CA ALA A 390 5.69 6.64 21.81
C ALA A 390 4.28 7.11 21.42
N LEU A 391 4.10 7.58 20.19
CA LEU A 391 2.80 7.91 19.64
C LEU A 391 1.90 6.67 19.51
N GLN A 392 2.42 5.56 18.98
CA GLN A 392 1.66 4.31 18.86
C GLN A 392 1.23 3.73 20.19
N LEU A 393 2.10 3.80 21.20
CA LEU A 393 1.79 3.38 22.56
C LEU A 393 0.62 4.15 23.18
N ARG A 394 0.30 5.36 22.70
CA ARG A 394 -0.87 6.12 23.19
C ARG A 394 -2.19 5.56 22.67
N PHE A 395 -2.18 5.00 21.47
CA PHE A 395 -3.37 4.43 20.86
C PHE A 395 -3.49 2.94 21.19
N ALA A 396 -2.36 2.23 21.26
CA ALA A 396 -2.34 0.81 21.56
C ALA A 396 -2.70 0.51 23.02
N GLY A 397 -3.49 -0.55 23.20
CA GLY A 397 -4.03 -0.95 24.48
C GLY A 397 -4.24 -2.47 24.55
N PRO A 398 -4.69 -2.96 25.71
CA PRO A 398 -4.94 -4.39 25.91
C PRO A 398 -6.20 -4.88 25.17
N THR A 399 -6.92 -4.01 24.48
CA THR A 399 -8.25 -4.30 23.93
C THR A 399 -8.33 -3.93 22.45
N VAL A 400 -8.98 -4.79 21.67
CA VAL A 400 -9.45 -4.53 20.31
C VAL A 400 -10.94 -4.82 20.28
N ASN A 401 -11.76 -3.86 19.88
CA ASN A 401 -13.20 -4.05 19.74
C ASN A 401 -13.67 -3.49 18.41
N LEU A 402 -14.06 -4.39 17.49
CA LEU A 402 -14.50 -4.02 16.15
C LEU A 402 -15.84 -3.28 16.12
N ARG A 403 -16.65 -3.38 17.19
CA ARG A 403 -17.96 -2.73 17.26
C ARG A 403 -17.86 -1.22 17.46
N ASP A 404 -16.98 -0.77 18.34
CA ASP A 404 -16.74 0.64 18.63
C ASP A 404 -15.41 1.16 18.03
N ALA A 405 -14.67 0.27 17.37
CA ALA A 405 -13.32 0.42 16.86
C ALA A 405 -12.27 0.77 17.93
N THR A 406 -12.47 0.42 19.19
CA THR A 406 -11.38 0.50 20.17
C THR A 406 -10.22 -0.36 19.69
N GLY A 407 -9.00 0.18 19.68
CA GLY A 407 -7.82 -0.58 19.30
C GLY A 407 -7.70 -0.94 17.82
N PHE A 408 -8.57 -0.45 16.93
CA PHE A 408 -8.60 -0.86 15.51
C PHE A 408 -7.28 -0.66 14.76
N HIS A 409 -6.48 0.34 15.12
CA HIS A 409 -5.15 0.62 14.55
C HIS A 409 -4.10 -0.45 14.91
N GLN A 410 -4.49 -1.44 15.72
CA GLN A 410 -3.69 -2.61 16.05
C GLN A 410 -4.01 -3.83 15.17
N ILE A 411 -5.00 -3.75 14.29
CA ILE A 411 -5.44 -4.89 13.48
C ILE A 411 -4.75 -4.88 12.12
N TYR A 412 -4.23 -6.03 11.74
CA TYR A 412 -3.56 -6.29 10.48
C TYR A 412 -4.39 -7.26 9.66
N SER A 413 -4.94 -6.74 8.57
CA SER A 413 -5.77 -7.49 7.61
C SER A 413 -7.02 -8.14 8.21
N GLY A 414 -7.77 -8.84 7.37
CA GLY A 414 -8.74 -9.81 7.84
C GLY A 414 -10.04 -9.26 8.39
N ILE A 415 -10.25 -7.95 8.33
CA ILE A 415 -11.46 -7.31 8.81
C ILE A 415 -12.22 -6.69 7.64
N ALA A 416 -13.51 -6.99 7.55
CA ALA A 416 -14.45 -6.34 6.66
C ALA A 416 -14.83 -4.95 7.20
N SER A 417 -15.29 -4.06 6.32
CA SER A 417 -15.57 -2.67 6.70
C SER A 417 -16.75 -2.50 7.67
N ASP A 418 -17.52 -3.56 7.93
CA ASP A 418 -18.57 -3.62 8.95
C ASP A 418 -18.06 -4.15 10.31
N GLY A 419 -16.75 -4.43 10.43
CA GLY A 419 -16.11 -5.02 11.59
C GLY A 419 -16.17 -6.55 11.65
N GLY A 420 -16.57 -7.21 10.55
CA GLY A 420 -16.53 -8.67 10.45
C GLY A 420 -15.11 -9.21 10.30
N LEU A 421 -14.75 -10.24 11.07
CA LEU A 421 -13.61 -11.10 10.83
C LEU A 421 -13.82 -11.90 9.53
N GLY A 422 -12.86 -11.83 8.61
CA GLY A 422 -12.77 -12.66 7.42
C GLY A 422 -12.18 -14.05 7.73
N ARG A 423 -11.39 -14.60 6.82
CA ARG A 423 -10.75 -15.91 7.05
C ARG A 423 -9.69 -15.85 8.15
N TYR A 424 -8.86 -14.82 8.12
CA TYR A 424 -7.78 -14.65 9.10
C TYR A 424 -7.61 -13.17 9.43
N ALA A 425 -7.47 -12.82 10.71
CA ALA A 425 -7.03 -11.49 11.12
C ALA A 425 -5.91 -11.61 12.17
N LEU A 426 -5.05 -10.60 12.21
CA LEU A 426 -4.02 -10.49 13.23
C LEU A 426 -4.21 -9.17 13.99
N ALA A 427 -4.02 -9.15 15.30
CA ALA A 427 -4.09 -7.93 16.10
C ALA A 427 -2.89 -7.82 17.05
N ALA A 428 -2.16 -6.71 17.07
CA ALA A 428 -1.12 -6.44 18.06
C ALA A 428 -1.70 -5.81 19.33
N LEU A 429 -1.89 -6.60 20.37
CA LEU A 429 -2.35 -6.10 21.65
C LEU A 429 -1.17 -5.64 22.50
N ARG A 430 -1.27 -4.44 23.07
CA ARG A 430 -0.27 -3.93 24.01
C ARG A 430 -0.57 -4.45 25.41
N GLN A 431 0.46 -5.02 26.03
CA GLN A 431 0.42 -5.44 27.42
C GLN A 431 0.90 -4.30 28.34
N ARG A 432 0.10 -3.94 29.34
CA ARG A 432 0.48 -2.97 30.40
C ARG A 432 0.92 -3.66 31.67
N ASP A 433 0.18 -4.70 32.04
CA ASP A 433 0.45 -5.59 33.16
C ASP A 433 0.57 -7.03 32.65
N PRO A 434 1.30 -7.93 33.32
CA PRO A 434 1.39 -9.34 32.94
C PRO A 434 0.02 -10.02 32.80
N ALA A 435 -0.48 -10.13 31.57
CA ALA A 435 -1.75 -10.75 31.26
C ALA A 435 -1.62 -12.27 31.38
N LYS A 436 -2.60 -12.90 32.03
CA LYS A 436 -2.65 -14.36 32.18
C LYS A 436 -3.61 -15.00 31.18
N THR A 437 -4.55 -14.21 30.67
CA THR A 437 -5.62 -14.68 29.80
C THR A 437 -5.89 -13.72 28.66
N LEU A 438 -6.27 -14.26 27.51
CA LEU A 438 -6.89 -13.55 26.42
C LEU A 438 -8.39 -13.84 26.48
N ARG A 439 -9.19 -12.80 26.74
CA ARG A 439 -10.64 -12.88 26.58
C ARG A 439 -11.01 -12.57 25.14
N VAL A 440 -11.77 -13.47 24.53
CA VAL A 440 -12.28 -13.30 23.18
C VAL A 440 -13.81 -13.25 23.23
N HIS A 441 -14.38 -12.18 22.71
CA HIS A 441 -15.81 -12.00 22.51
C HIS A 441 -16.13 -12.27 21.05
N VAL A 442 -17.03 -13.20 20.78
CA VAL A 442 -17.53 -13.49 19.44
C VAL A 442 -18.99 -13.08 19.37
N LEU A 443 -19.29 -12.19 18.43
CA LEU A 443 -20.64 -11.80 18.07
C LEU A 443 -20.97 -12.45 16.72
N ARG A 444 -22.04 -13.24 16.71
CA ARG A 444 -22.50 -13.93 15.50
C ARG A 444 -23.09 -12.95 14.48
N LEU A 445 -22.98 -13.31 13.21
CA LEU A 445 -23.69 -12.64 12.13
C LEU A 445 -25.12 -13.18 12.03
N PRO A 446 -26.15 -12.31 11.92
CA PRO A 446 -27.52 -12.75 11.70
C PRO A 446 -27.66 -13.52 10.38
N ALA A 447 -28.43 -14.62 10.39
CA ALA A 447 -29.00 -15.27 9.20
C ALA A 447 -28.02 -15.60 8.05
N THR A 448 -26.82 -16.10 8.38
CA THR A 448 -25.83 -16.57 7.39
C THR A 448 -25.79 -18.10 7.39
N ASP A 449 -26.76 -18.71 6.70
CA ASP A 449 -26.80 -20.16 6.48
C ASP A 449 -25.50 -20.60 5.80
N GLY A 450 -24.79 -21.56 6.41
CA GLY A 450 -23.53 -22.11 5.88
C GLY A 450 -22.25 -21.66 6.56
N VAL A 451 -22.26 -20.61 7.39
CA VAL A 451 -21.06 -20.25 8.19
C VAL A 451 -20.92 -21.14 9.42
N TYR A 452 -22.04 -21.51 10.04
CA TYR A 452 -22.07 -22.21 11.31
C TYR A 452 -22.36 -23.72 11.16
N PRO A 453 -21.82 -24.59 12.04
CA PRO A 453 -20.91 -24.28 13.14
C PRO A 453 -19.57 -23.74 12.65
N LEU A 454 -19.00 -22.81 13.42
CA LEU A 454 -17.75 -22.13 13.11
C LEU A 454 -16.77 -22.38 14.24
N SER A 455 -15.52 -22.73 13.93
CA SER A 455 -14.42 -22.73 14.90
C SER A 455 -13.47 -21.58 14.58
N ILE A 456 -12.97 -20.89 15.61
CA ILE A 456 -11.95 -19.85 15.47
C ILE A 456 -10.68 -20.33 16.17
N ALA A 457 -9.65 -20.67 15.40
CA ALA A 457 -8.34 -20.98 15.94
C ALA A 457 -7.63 -19.71 16.39
N LEU A 458 -7.02 -19.76 17.57
CA LEU A 458 -6.35 -18.64 18.21
C LEU A 458 -4.85 -18.88 18.26
N HIS A 459 -4.10 -17.85 17.90
CA HIS A 459 -2.65 -17.85 18.00
C HIS A 459 -2.20 -16.63 18.80
N ALA A 460 -1.22 -16.80 19.68
CA ALA A 460 -0.47 -15.68 20.27
C ALA A 460 0.99 -15.81 19.83
N ASN A 461 1.50 -14.78 19.16
CA ASN A 461 2.84 -14.77 18.56
C ASN A 461 3.08 -16.03 17.71
N ARG A 462 2.09 -16.39 16.90
CA ARG A 462 2.04 -17.62 16.05
C ARG A 462 1.98 -18.95 16.79
N THR A 463 2.00 -18.96 18.13
CA THR A 463 1.81 -20.18 18.92
C THR A 463 0.31 -20.44 19.10
N PRO A 464 -0.23 -21.61 18.71
CA PRO A 464 -1.62 -21.97 18.99
C PRO A 464 -1.89 -21.90 20.49
N ILE A 465 -2.94 -21.17 20.90
CA ILE A 465 -3.34 -21.02 22.32
C ILE A 465 -4.73 -21.56 22.62
N GLY A 466 -5.55 -21.83 21.60
CA GLY A 466 -6.87 -22.40 21.79
C GLY A 466 -7.73 -22.37 20.53
N VAL A 467 -8.95 -22.88 20.67
CA VAL A 467 -10.00 -22.83 19.65
C VAL A 467 -11.28 -22.39 20.35
N ILE A 468 -12.04 -21.51 19.70
CA ILE A 468 -13.38 -21.11 20.13
C ILE A 468 -14.39 -21.79 19.22
N GLU A 469 -15.25 -22.62 19.81
CA GLU A 469 -16.36 -23.24 19.10
C GLU A 469 -17.58 -22.32 19.14
N VAL A 470 -18.07 -21.93 17.96
CA VAL A 470 -19.23 -21.07 17.77
C VAL A 470 -20.36 -21.91 17.18
N PRO A 471 -21.29 -22.42 18.01
CA PRO A 471 -22.36 -23.27 17.51
C PRO A 471 -23.32 -22.50 16.60
N ALA A 472 -24.13 -23.23 15.83
CA ALA A 472 -25.18 -22.65 15.01
C ALA A 472 -26.13 -21.75 15.84
N PRO A 473 -26.58 -20.61 15.29
CA PRO A 473 -27.59 -19.78 15.95
C PRO A 473 -28.92 -20.53 16.00
N LYS A 474 -29.65 -20.37 17.11
CA LYS A 474 -31.09 -20.61 17.11
C LYS A 474 -31.75 -19.43 16.39
N ALA A 475 -32.85 -19.69 15.68
CA ALA A 475 -33.55 -18.64 14.93
C ALA A 475 -33.88 -17.44 15.84
N GLY A 476 -33.40 -16.26 15.46
CA GLY A 476 -33.65 -14.99 16.18
C GLY A 476 -32.69 -14.65 17.32
N GLU A 477 -31.66 -15.44 17.61
CA GLU A 477 -30.69 -15.14 18.69
C GLU A 477 -29.40 -14.50 18.14
N GLU A 478 -29.16 -13.23 18.51
CA GLU A 478 -27.80 -12.69 18.54
C GLU A 478 -27.10 -13.22 19.79
N LEU A 479 -26.24 -14.23 19.63
CA LEU A 479 -25.46 -14.75 20.75
C LEU A 479 -24.10 -14.05 20.81
N LEU A 480 -23.87 -13.32 21.89
CA LEU A 480 -22.53 -12.91 22.33
C LEU A 480 -21.96 -14.03 23.19
N THR A 481 -20.96 -14.75 22.67
CA THR A 481 -20.18 -15.70 23.48
C THR A 481 -18.86 -15.06 23.87
N PHE A 482 -18.37 -15.34 25.08
CA PHE A 482 -17.01 -15.01 25.46
C PHE A 482 -16.28 -16.26 25.97
N GLN A 483 -14.98 -16.31 25.74
CA GLN A 483 -14.12 -17.37 26.23
C GLN A 483 -12.80 -16.76 26.73
N ASP A 484 -12.39 -17.16 27.93
CA ASP A 484 -11.08 -16.85 28.48
C ASP A 484 -10.10 -17.95 28.08
N VAL A 485 -9.03 -17.57 27.41
CA VAL A 485 -8.01 -18.48 26.89
C VAL A 485 -6.70 -18.22 27.62
N PRO A 486 -6.14 -19.20 28.35
CA PRO A 486 -4.88 -19.03 29.05
C PRO A 486 -3.75 -18.65 28.10
N LEU A 487 -2.96 -17.63 28.46
CA LEU A 487 -1.74 -17.28 27.73
C LEU A 487 -0.56 -18.10 28.25
N PRO A 488 0.28 -18.65 27.35
CA PRO A 488 1.56 -19.25 27.73
C PRO A 488 2.41 -18.32 28.60
N GLU A 489 3.11 -18.90 29.57
CA GLU A 489 3.93 -18.14 30.52
C GLU A 489 5.00 -17.29 29.82
N ALA A 490 5.55 -17.77 28.71
CA ALA A 490 6.53 -17.07 27.88
C ALA A 490 6.03 -15.73 27.30
N PHE A 491 4.72 -15.45 27.36
CA PHE A 491 4.12 -14.21 26.83
C PHE A 491 3.82 -13.18 27.93
N ARG A 492 3.92 -13.55 29.22
CA ARG A 492 3.54 -12.67 30.35
C ARG A 492 4.43 -11.44 30.51
N ASP A 493 5.67 -11.51 30.05
CA ASP A 493 6.64 -10.40 30.16
C ASP A 493 6.82 -9.64 28.84
N GLN A 494 6.04 -9.99 27.81
CA GLN A 494 6.13 -9.32 26.52
C GLN A 494 5.27 -8.05 26.53
N ALA A 495 5.84 -6.94 26.07
CA ALA A 495 5.10 -5.67 25.95
C ALA A 495 4.00 -5.71 24.88
N TRP A 496 4.10 -6.67 23.95
CA TRP A 496 3.20 -6.84 22.81
C TRP A 496 2.91 -8.31 22.60
N ILE A 497 1.66 -8.61 22.27
CA ILE A 497 1.22 -9.92 21.82
C ILE A 497 0.48 -9.76 20.50
N ASP A 498 0.96 -10.44 19.45
CA ASP A 498 0.25 -10.54 18.19
C ASP A 498 -0.74 -11.70 18.28
N VAL A 499 -2.03 -11.37 18.28
CA VAL A 499 -3.15 -12.32 18.37
C VAL A 499 -3.68 -12.62 16.97
N GLY A 500 -3.45 -13.83 16.49
CA GLY A 500 -4.02 -14.36 15.25
C GLY A 500 -5.37 -15.03 15.49
N LEU A 501 -6.32 -14.77 14.59
CA LEU A 501 -7.67 -15.33 14.57
C LEU A 501 -7.86 -16.01 13.22
N GLU A 502 -8.10 -17.32 13.17
CA GLU A 502 -8.39 -18.06 11.94
C GLU A 502 -9.77 -18.72 11.98
N ALA A 503 -10.67 -18.31 11.10
CA ALA A 503 -12.02 -18.85 10.97
C ALA A 503 -12.03 -20.10 10.08
N SER A 504 -12.63 -21.20 10.57
CA SER A 504 -12.76 -22.45 9.79
C SER A 504 -13.72 -22.34 8.62
N ASN A 505 -14.72 -21.46 8.74
CA ASN A 505 -15.74 -21.21 7.73
C ASN A 505 -15.91 -19.70 7.55
N TRP A 506 -16.21 -19.29 6.33
CA TRP A 506 -16.50 -17.92 5.97
C TRP A 506 -17.35 -17.92 4.71
N ILE A 507 -18.09 -16.84 4.49
CA ILE A 507 -18.86 -16.62 3.26
C ILE A 507 -18.32 -15.39 2.55
N VAL A 508 -18.57 -15.31 1.23
CA VAL A 508 -18.42 -14.05 0.49
C VAL A 508 -19.75 -13.31 0.58
N LEU A 509 -19.72 -12.11 1.16
CA LEU A 509 -20.82 -11.15 1.03
C LEU A 509 -20.46 -10.13 -0.03
N GLU A 510 -21.38 -9.85 -0.94
CA GLU A 510 -21.30 -8.70 -1.81
C GLU A 510 -22.01 -7.52 -1.14
N GLU A 511 -21.27 -6.47 -0.84
CA GLU A 511 -21.82 -5.20 -0.32
C GLU A 511 -21.26 -4.05 -1.15
N ASP A 512 -22.15 -3.24 -1.73
CA ASP A 512 -21.81 -2.12 -2.61
C ASP A 512 -20.87 -2.52 -3.77
N GLY A 513 -21.10 -3.70 -4.38
CA GLY A 513 -20.27 -4.23 -5.47
C GLY A 513 -18.87 -4.69 -5.03
N VAL A 514 -18.61 -4.81 -3.73
CA VAL A 514 -17.35 -5.35 -3.22
C VAL A 514 -17.62 -6.72 -2.60
N SER A 515 -17.02 -7.77 -3.18
CA SER A 515 -16.95 -9.10 -2.57
C SER A 515 -16.06 -9.08 -1.33
N ARG A 516 -16.56 -9.59 -0.21
CA ARG A 516 -15.86 -9.61 1.08
C ARG A 516 -16.01 -10.93 1.79
N THR A 517 -14.92 -11.48 2.30
CA THR A 517 -14.99 -12.66 3.16
C THR A 517 -15.38 -12.25 4.57
N ILE A 518 -16.41 -12.88 5.14
CA ILE A 518 -16.84 -12.65 6.52
C ILE A 518 -17.23 -13.96 7.19
N ALA A 519 -16.93 -14.09 8.48
CA ALA A 519 -17.24 -15.22 9.33
C ALA A 519 -18.06 -14.80 10.56
N CYS A 520 -17.54 -13.87 11.36
CA CYS A 520 -18.16 -13.39 12.59
C CYS A 520 -17.67 -11.98 12.94
N ARG A 521 -18.15 -11.36 14.03
CA ARG A 521 -17.52 -10.16 14.60
C ARG A 521 -16.79 -10.52 15.89
N VAL A 522 -15.61 -9.94 16.11
CA VAL A 522 -14.74 -10.30 17.26
C VAL A 522 -14.30 -9.07 18.05
N ALA A 523 -14.22 -9.21 19.37
CA ALA A 523 -13.47 -8.31 20.23
C ALA A 523 -12.49 -9.12 21.11
N LEU A 524 -11.33 -8.53 21.40
CA LEU A 524 -10.21 -9.13 22.12
C LEU A 524 -9.86 -8.26 23.33
N GLU A 525 -9.53 -8.88 24.46
CA GLU A 525 -9.10 -8.19 25.68
C GLU A 525 -8.05 -9.03 26.43
N LEU A 526 -6.86 -8.46 26.66
CA LEU A 526 -5.84 -9.03 27.56
C LEU A 526 -6.22 -8.76 29.02
N ARG A 527 -6.16 -9.80 29.86
CA ARG A 527 -6.55 -9.77 31.28
C ARG A 527 -5.54 -10.45 32.20
#